data_AF-A0A946CD92-F1
#
_entry.id   AF-A0A946CD92-F1
#
_cell.length_a   1.000
_cell.length_b   1.000
_cell.length_c   1.000
_cell.angle_alpha   90.00
_cell.angle_beta   90.00
_cell.angle_gamma   90.00
#
_symmetry.space_group_name_H-M   'P 1'
#
loop_
_entity.id
_entity.type
_entity.pdbx_description
1 polymer ?
#
loop_
_entity_poly.entity_id
_entity_poly.type
_entity_poly.pdbx_seq_one_letter_code
_entity_poly.pdbx_strand_id
1 'polypeptide(L)'
;MILKNFQNHSILGAIFLGIFVAPSFSEEKETKSKTNSAVKKAFIDGTGQGWRELTGEDFVNVNCNPKTWTWDGGHASCTGNPVGVIRMKKPTKNFELVCEWMHKKHAGNSGIFAWASPASIEKLA
;
A
#
# COMPACT_ATOMS: atom_id res chain seq x y z
N MET A 1 -47.06 -51.41 -41.34
CA MET A 1 -46.35 -51.15 -40.07
C MET A 1 -44.95 -51.75 -40.15
N ILE A 2 -43.96 -50.87 -40.04
CA ILE A 2 -42.55 -51.09 -39.64
C ILE A 2 -41.55 -51.70 -40.66
N LEU A 3 -40.81 -50.73 -41.23
CA LEU A 3 -39.40 -50.71 -41.62
C LEU A 3 -38.47 -51.74 -40.96
N LYS A 4 -37.52 -52.24 -41.75
CA LYS A 4 -36.07 -52.12 -41.50
C LYS A 4 -35.33 -52.37 -42.81
N ASN A 5 -34.55 -51.40 -43.28
CA ASN A 5 -33.42 -51.68 -44.16
C ASN A 5 -32.30 -50.65 -43.97
N PHE A 6 -31.14 -51.20 -43.63
CA PHE A 6 -29.84 -50.56 -43.49
C PHE A 6 -29.33 -50.11 -44.86
N GLN A 7 -28.71 -48.94 -44.97
CA GLN A 7 -27.55 -48.70 -45.85
C GLN A 7 -26.75 -47.49 -45.33
N ASN A 8 -25.46 -47.70 -45.10
CA ASN A 8 -24.46 -46.68 -44.82
C ASN A 8 -24.15 -45.89 -46.09
N HIS A 9 -24.16 -44.57 -46.03
CA HIS A 9 -23.54 -43.73 -47.06
C HIS A 9 -22.51 -42.79 -46.44
N SER A 10 -21.27 -43.03 -46.88
CA SER A 10 -20.11 -42.15 -46.73
C SER A 10 -20.42 -40.79 -47.35
N ILE A 11 -20.27 -39.72 -46.59
CA ILE A 11 -20.31 -38.35 -47.14
C ILE A 11 -18.88 -37.82 -47.15
N LEU A 12 -18.28 -37.89 -48.32
CA LEU A 12 -17.04 -37.22 -48.69
C LEU A 12 -17.33 -35.71 -48.70
N GLY A 13 -17.04 -35.01 -47.60
CA GLY A 13 -17.22 -33.56 -47.50
C GLY A 13 -16.06 -32.81 -48.16
N ALA A 14 -16.31 -32.19 -49.30
CA ALA A 14 -15.36 -31.32 -49.99
C ALA A 14 -15.06 -30.06 -49.15
N ILE A 15 -13.77 -29.82 -48.86
CA ILE A 15 -13.30 -28.59 -48.23
C ILE A 15 -13.25 -27.50 -49.31
N PHE A 16 -14.23 -26.59 -49.32
CA PHE A 16 -14.12 -25.34 -50.06
C PHE A 16 -13.33 -24.34 -49.22
N LEU A 17 -12.06 -24.14 -49.56
CA LEU A 17 -11.24 -23.06 -49.02
C LEU A 17 -11.59 -21.76 -49.77
N GLY A 18 -12.61 -21.05 -49.29
CA GLY A 18 -12.94 -19.71 -49.78
C GLY A 18 -11.91 -18.69 -49.27
N ILE A 19 -11.04 -18.20 -50.16
CA ILE A 19 -10.19 -17.05 -49.86
C ILE A 19 -11.06 -15.79 -49.92
N PHE A 20 -11.54 -15.34 -48.78
CA PHE A 20 -12.16 -14.03 -48.62
C PHE A 20 -11.06 -12.98 -48.42
N VAL A 21 -10.71 -12.24 -49.48
CA VAL A 21 -9.86 -11.05 -49.34
C VAL A 21 -10.76 -9.89 -48.95
N ALA A 22 -10.79 -9.55 -47.66
CA ALA A 22 -11.39 -8.31 -47.20
C ALA A 22 -10.50 -7.13 -47.63
N PRO A 23 -11.02 -6.06 -48.25
CA PRO A 23 -10.26 -4.84 -48.39
C PRO A 23 -10.06 -4.26 -46.98
N SER A 24 -8.80 -4.18 -46.56
CA SER A 24 -8.41 -3.52 -45.33
C SER A 24 -8.59 -2.01 -45.49
N PHE A 25 -9.81 -1.53 -45.30
CA PHE A 25 -10.07 -0.11 -45.07
C PHE A 25 -9.72 0.20 -43.61
N SER A 26 -8.56 0.82 -43.40
CA SER A 26 -8.26 1.49 -42.13
C SER A 26 -9.08 2.77 -42.07
N GLU A 27 -10.20 2.73 -41.37
CA GLU A 27 -10.95 3.93 -41.02
C GLU A 27 -10.21 4.60 -39.85
N GLU A 28 -9.38 5.60 -40.16
CA GLU A 28 -8.66 6.39 -39.17
C GLU A 28 -9.66 7.31 -38.45
N LYS A 29 -10.21 6.81 -37.35
CA LYS A 29 -11.07 7.60 -36.47
C LYS A 29 -10.16 8.58 -35.72
N GLU A 30 -10.08 9.83 -36.17
CA GLU A 30 -9.44 10.93 -35.46
C GLU A 30 -10.09 11.10 -34.07
N THR A 31 -9.52 10.45 -33.06
CA THR A 31 -9.79 10.78 -31.66
C THR A 31 -9.06 12.06 -31.33
N LYS A 32 -9.77 13.19 -31.34
CA LYS A 32 -9.30 14.44 -30.74
C LYS A 32 -8.94 14.19 -29.27
N SER A 33 -7.66 13.98 -29.03
CA SER A 33 -7.06 13.83 -27.72
C SER A 33 -7.21 15.13 -26.93
N LYS A 34 -8.19 15.18 -26.02
CA LYS A 34 -8.24 16.19 -24.97
C LYS A 34 -7.22 15.81 -23.89
N THR A 35 -5.94 16.10 -24.10
CA THR A 35 -4.93 15.97 -23.05
C THR A 35 -4.94 17.20 -22.13
N ASN A 36 -5.83 17.16 -21.15
CA ASN A 36 -5.58 17.79 -19.85
C ASN A 36 -5.61 16.67 -18.80
N SER A 37 -4.69 15.71 -18.93
CA SER A 37 -4.45 14.71 -17.88
C SER A 37 -3.61 15.38 -16.80
N ALA A 38 -4.26 16.08 -15.87
CA ALA A 38 -3.61 16.51 -14.64
C ALA A 38 -2.94 15.29 -13.99
N VAL A 39 -1.63 15.37 -13.77
CA VAL A 39 -0.85 14.28 -13.15
C VAL A 39 -1.52 13.92 -11.82
N LYS A 40 -1.87 12.65 -11.64
CA LYS A 40 -2.48 12.18 -10.39
C LYS A 40 -1.47 12.38 -9.26
N LYS A 41 -1.86 13.10 -8.22
CA LYS A 41 -1.05 13.28 -7.01
C LYS A 41 -0.92 11.93 -6.30
N ALA A 42 0.31 11.45 -6.12
CA ALA A 42 0.58 10.30 -5.26
C ALA A 42 0.46 10.71 -3.79
N PHE A 43 -0.14 9.85 -2.96
CA PHE A 43 -0.18 10.01 -1.50
C PHE A 43 -0.04 8.64 -0.84
N ILE A 44 0.44 8.63 0.41
CA ILE A 44 0.56 7.45 1.26
C ILE A 44 -0.26 7.76 2.52
N ASP A 45 -1.30 6.97 2.78
CA ASP A 45 -2.27 7.19 3.87
C ASP A 45 -2.21 6.10 4.95
N GLY A 46 -1.25 5.20 4.85
CA GLY A 46 -1.08 4.10 5.80
C GLY A 46 -2.03 2.92 5.56
N THR A 47 -2.69 2.86 4.40
CA THR A 47 -3.52 1.72 4.00
C THR A 47 -2.85 0.85 2.93
N GLY A 48 -3.11 -0.46 2.96
CA GLY A 48 -2.61 -1.42 1.97
C GLY A 48 -1.98 -2.66 2.59
N GLN A 49 -1.43 -3.53 1.74
CA GLN A 49 -0.80 -4.77 2.18
C GLN A 49 0.47 -4.50 3.00
N GLY A 50 0.55 -5.07 4.20
CA GLY A 50 1.73 -4.96 5.07
C GLY A 50 1.74 -3.73 5.97
N TRP A 51 0.84 -2.77 5.76
CA TRP A 51 0.59 -1.71 6.72
C TRP A 51 0.00 -2.29 8.00
N ARG A 52 0.49 -1.80 9.14
CA ARG A 52 -0.02 -2.14 10.45
C ARG A 52 0.03 -0.91 11.34
N GLU A 53 -0.91 -0.84 12.28
CA GLU A 53 -0.88 0.15 13.34
C GLU A 53 0.29 -0.16 14.30
N LEU A 54 0.98 0.89 14.76
CA LEU A 54 1.98 0.79 15.83
C LEU A 54 1.32 1.19 17.15
N THR A 55 1.42 0.34 18.17
CA THR A 55 0.83 0.60 19.49
C THR A 55 1.91 0.70 20.56
N GLY A 56 1.52 1.00 21.80
CA GLY A 56 2.45 1.01 22.93
C GLY A 56 3.21 -0.31 23.12
N GLU A 57 2.67 -1.43 22.65
CA GLU A 57 3.34 -2.73 22.68
C GLU A 57 4.55 -2.82 21.75
N ASP A 58 4.69 -1.94 20.76
CA ASP A 58 5.82 -1.94 19.85
C ASP A 58 7.05 -1.23 20.43
N PHE A 59 6.88 -0.46 21.50
CA PHE A 59 7.89 0.42 22.05
C PHE A 59 8.41 -0.05 23.42
N VAL A 60 9.59 0.43 23.77
CA VAL A 60 10.15 0.36 25.12
C VAL A 60 10.53 1.76 25.59
N ASN A 61 10.30 1.98 26.88
CA ASN A 61 10.76 3.17 27.56
C ASN A 61 12.30 3.17 27.61
N VAL A 62 12.91 4.34 27.36
CA VAL A 62 14.35 4.56 27.54
C VAL A 62 14.59 5.26 28.87
N ASN A 63 14.07 6.47 29.05
CA ASN A 63 14.40 7.32 30.21
C ASN A 63 13.21 8.15 30.74
N CYS A 64 11.99 7.77 30.36
CA CYS A 64 10.77 8.43 30.80
C CYS A 64 10.23 7.82 32.10
N ASN A 65 9.30 8.52 32.75
CA ASN A 65 8.52 7.95 33.84
C ASN A 65 7.42 7.02 33.28
N PRO A 66 6.89 6.05 34.07
CA PRO A 66 5.83 5.15 33.63
C PRO A 66 4.56 5.83 33.10
N LYS A 67 4.29 7.07 33.52
CA LYS A 67 3.12 7.87 33.10
C LYS A 67 3.44 8.94 32.05
N THR A 68 4.68 9.03 31.57
CA THR A 68 5.07 10.05 30.58
C THR A 68 4.41 9.79 29.23
N TRP A 69 4.24 8.51 28.86
CA TRP A 69 3.56 8.10 27.64
C TRP A 69 2.28 7.35 27.98
N THR A 70 1.20 7.72 27.32
CA THR A 70 -0.09 7.02 27.36
C THR A 70 -0.51 6.67 25.94
N TRP A 71 -1.05 5.48 25.77
CA TRP A 71 -1.45 4.94 24.48
C TRP A 71 -2.93 4.59 24.48
N ASP A 72 -3.59 4.91 23.38
CA ASP A 72 -4.95 4.47 23.04
C ASP A 72 -4.93 3.96 21.60
N GLY A 73 -4.83 2.62 21.44
CA GLY A 73 -4.50 2.01 20.15
C GLY A 73 -3.19 2.56 19.56
N GLY A 74 -3.25 3.09 18.33
CA GLY A 74 -2.13 3.78 17.69
C GLY A 74 -1.95 5.25 18.07
N HIS A 75 -2.80 5.82 18.93
CA HIS A 75 -2.67 7.20 19.38
C HIS A 75 -1.76 7.30 20.60
N ALA A 76 -0.63 7.99 20.44
CA ALA A 76 0.31 8.26 21.52
C ALA A 76 0.14 9.69 22.07
N SER A 77 0.11 9.83 23.39
CA SER A 77 0.17 11.11 24.10
C SER A 77 1.36 11.15 25.04
N CYS A 78 2.11 12.25 25.03
CA CYS A 78 3.30 12.45 25.86
C CYS A 78 3.15 13.70 26.75
N THR A 79 3.50 13.57 28.03
CA THR A 79 3.47 14.69 28.98
C THR A 79 4.64 15.67 28.77
N GLY A 80 5.74 15.18 28.19
CA GLY A 80 7.02 15.88 28.05
C GLY A 80 7.81 16.03 29.37
N ASN A 81 7.42 15.31 30.42
CA ASN A 81 8.08 15.37 31.73
C ASN A 81 8.43 13.95 32.25
N PRO A 82 9.70 13.56 32.32
CA PRO A 82 10.88 14.32 31.87
C PRO A 82 10.92 14.45 30.33
N VAL A 83 11.84 15.26 29.83
CA VAL A 83 12.25 15.19 28.41
C VAL A 83 12.89 13.83 28.19
N GLY A 84 12.34 13.04 27.28
CA GLY A 84 12.80 11.68 27.06
C GLY A 84 12.21 11.07 25.80
N VAL A 85 12.60 9.82 25.55
CA VAL A 85 12.25 9.09 24.35
C VAL A 85 11.76 7.68 24.67
N ILE A 86 11.00 7.13 23.74
CA ILE A 86 10.74 5.71 23.60
C ILE A 86 11.38 5.23 22.30
N ARG A 87 11.67 3.95 22.19
CA ARG A 87 12.17 3.35 20.96
C ARG A 87 11.41 2.09 20.59
N MET A 88 11.42 1.74 19.31
CA MET A 88 10.94 0.43 18.86
C MET A 88 11.68 -0.70 19.60
N LYS A 89 10.97 -1.78 19.96
CA LYS A 89 11.54 -3.00 20.55
C LYS A 89 12.63 -3.59 19.65
N LYS A 90 12.36 -3.62 18.34
CA LYS A 90 13.25 -4.19 17.32
C LYS A 90 13.70 -3.10 16.34
N PRO A 91 14.99 -3.01 16.01
CA PRO A 91 15.48 -2.12 14.96
C PRO A 91 14.82 -2.44 13.62
N THR A 92 14.37 -1.42 12.90
CA THR A 92 13.76 -1.55 11.58
C THR A 92 14.67 -0.89 10.55
N LYS A 93 14.96 -1.62 9.46
CA LYS A 93 15.88 -1.15 8.41
C LYS A 93 15.14 -0.34 7.35
N ASN A 94 14.36 -1.02 6.52
CA ASN A 94 13.56 -0.42 5.47
C ASN A 94 12.10 -0.36 5.95
N PHE A 95 11.49 0.81 5.91
CA PHE A 95 10.10 0.99 6.29
C PHE A 95 9.49 2.20 5.58
N GLU A 96 8.18 2.18 5.49
CA GLU A 96 7.34 3.35 5.24
C GLU A 96 6.63 3.70 6.55
N LEU A 97 6.48 4.99 6.86
CA LEU A 97 5.82 5.46 8.07
C LEU A 97 4.88 6.61 7.72
N VAL A 98 3.61 6.45 8.07
CA VAL A 98 2.64 7.54 8.14
C VAL A 98 2.41 7.85 9.61
N CYS A 99 2.66 9.10 9.98
CA CYS A 99 2.44 9.61 11.33
C CYS A 99 1.87 11.01 11.25
N GLU A 100 0.71 11.19 11.87
CA GLU A 100 0.14 12.49 12.14
C GLU A 100 0.50 12.92 13.56
N TRP A 101 0.79 14.21 13.74
CA TRP A 101 1.21 14.72 15.04
C TRP A 101 0.70 16.14 15.26
N MET A 102 0.56 16.51 16.54
CA MET A 102 0.25 17.88 16.95
C MET A 102 0.85 18.18 18.32
N HIS A 103 1.21 19.43 18.59
CA HIS A 103 1.53 19.89 19.93
C HIS A 103 0.26 20.30 20.68
N LYS A 104 0.09 19.81 21.91
CA LYS A 104 -1.03 20.19 22.81
C LYS A 104 -0.75 21.45 23.64
N LYS A 105 0.48 21.98 23.59
CA LYS A 105 0.94 23.17 24.32
C LYS A 105 1.71 24.08 23.38
N HIS A 106 1.66 25.38 23.66
CA HIS A 106 2.45 26.36 22.90
C HIS A 106 3.95 26.07 23.05
N ALA A 107 4.73 26.33 22.00
CA ALA A 107 6.17 26.08 21.94
C ALA A 107 6.60 24.64 22.28
N GLY A 108 5.79 23.63 21.90
CA GLY A 108 6.18 22.23 22.00
C GLY A 108 7.35 21.87 21.08
N ASN A 109 8.12 20.86 21.49
CA ASN A 109 9.16 20.24 20.67
C ASN A 109 9.01 18.72 20.76
N SER A 110 8.94 18.06 19.61
CA SER A 110 8.91 16.60 19.50
C SER A 110 9.45 16.20 18.13
N GLY A 111 9.69 14.90 17.94
CA GLY A 111 10.16 14.38 16.66
C GLY A 111 10.31 12.87 16.67
N ILE A 112 10.42 12.32 15.47
CA ILE A 112 10.73 10.91 15.23
C ILE A 112 12.17 10.85 14.74
N PHE A 113 13.00 10.08 15.43
CA PHE A 113 14.39 9.83 15.03
C PHE A 113 14.47 8.52 14.26
N ALA A 114 14.66 8.61 12.94
CA ALA A 114 14.94 7.44 12.12
C ALA A 114 16.42 7.03 12.30
N TRP A 115 16.66 5.74 12.53
CA TRP A 115 17.99 5.15 12.63
C TRP A 115 18.91 5.79 13.69
N ALA A 116 18.35 6.17 14.83
CA ALA A 116 19.15 6.56 16.00
C ALA A 116 20.14 5.44 16.38
N SER A 117 21.39 5.81 16.70
CA SER A 117 22.43 4.83 17.00
C SER A 117 22.21 4.23 18.40
N PRO A 118 22.56 2.95 18.63
CA PRO A 118 22.48 2.34 19.96
C PRO A 118 23.23 3.16 21.01
N ALA A 119 24.44 3.64 20.67
CA ALA A 119 25.26 4.46 21.55
C ALA A 119 24.62 5.82 21.90
N SER A 120 23.78 6.41 21.05
CA SER A 120 23.06 7.64 21.41
C SER A 120 21.89 7.36 22.35
N ILE A 121 21.23 6.20 22.21
CA ILE A 121 20.14 5.78 23.11
C ILE A 121 20.67 5.42 24.49
N GLU A 122 21.79 4.71 24.59
CA GLU A 122 22.41 4.32 25.87
C GLU A 122 22.80 5.52 26.73
N LYS A 123 23.20 6.64 26.11
CA LYS A 123 23.53 7.89 26.81
C LYS A 123 22.32 8.60 27.43
N LEU A 124 21.10 8.20 27.05
CA LEU A 124 19.87 8.77 27.59
C LEU A 124 19.31 7.97 28.76
N ALA A 125 19.65 6.67 28.83
CA ALA A 125 19.10 5.69 29.76
C ALA A 125 19.65 5.84 31.19
#